data_AF-A0A318LR87-F1
#
_entry.id   AF-A0A318LR87-F1
#
_cell.length_a   1.000
_cell.length_b   1.000
_cell.length_c   1.000
_cell.angle_alpha   90.00
_cell.angle_beta   90.00
_cell.angle_gamma   90.00
#
_symmetry.space_group_name_H-M   'P 1'
#
loop_
_entity.id
_entity.type
_entity.pdbx_description
1 polymer ?
#
loop_
_entity_poly.entity_id
_entity_poly.type
_entity_poly.pdbx_seq_one_letter_code
_entity_poly.pdbx_strand_id
1 'polypeptide(L)'
;MAGVDTMTILDSHSSRVGHDHLLDGARPSTELAGFLVPQPLPITRTTARCTRPYQEPQRIRLLVREQAAEIVAAMGPAALEIIADFRARRWAFTADDGEDPIGTELARARAAEWHRIATSVSTLMTL
;
A
#
# COMPACT_ATOMS: atom_id res chain seq x y z
N MET A 1 -10.78 30.82 -15.11
CA MET A 1 -10.84 29.81 -16.19
C MET A 1 -9.97 30.28 -17.34
N ALA A 2 -9.46 29.34 -18.14
CA ALA A 2 -8.36 29.42 -19.10
C ALA A 2 -7.00 29.18 -18.42
N GLY A 3 -6.22 28.15 -18.75
CA GLY A 3 -6.28 27.17 -19.83
C GLY A 3 -4.83 26.77 -20.07
N VAL A 4 -4.47 25.52 -19.76
CA VAL A 4 -3.09 25.04 -19.88
C VAL A 4 -2.80 24.77 -21.36
N ASP A 5 -1.95 25.60 -21.96
CA ASP A 5 -1.47 25.43 -23.32
C ASP A 5 -0.60 24.18 -23.42
N THR A 6 -1.03 23.29 -24.32
CA THR A 6 -0.30 22.10 -24.75
C THR A 6 0.61 22.54 -25.88
N MET A 7 1.94 22.39 -25.73
CA MET A 7 2.87 22.63 -26.83
C MET A 7 3.71 21.38 -27.13
N THR A 8 3.53 20.95 -28.37
CA THR A 8 4.09 19.85 -29.13
C THR A 8 5.61 19.87 -29.20
N ILE A 9 6.25 18.70 -29.12
CA ILE A 9 7.60 18.51 -29.65
C ILE A 9 7.51 17.46 -30.77
N LEU A 10 7.70 17.94 -32.00
CA LEU A 10 8.11 17.13 -33.14
C LEU A 10 9.49 16.55 -32.86
N ASP A 11 9.72 15.30 -33.24
CA ASP A 11 11.01 14.98 -33.83
C ASP A 11 10.83 14.14 -35.09
N SER A 12 11.52 14.63 -36.12
CA SER A 12 11.46 14.18 -37.50
C SER A 12 12.74 13.43 -37.84
N HIS A 13 12.65 12.67 -38.94
CA HIS A 13 13.74 12.13 -39.77
C HIS A 13 14.30 10.76 -39.36
N SER A 14 14.62 9.84 -40.27
CA SER A 14 14.40 9.72 -41.73
C SER A 14 15.10 8.42 -42.15
N SER A 15 14.55 7.71 -43.15
CA SER A 15 15.26 7.03 -44.27
C SER A 15 16.35 5.99 -43.97
N ARG A 16 16.55 4.92 -44.75
CA ARG A 16 16.00 4.44 -46.03
C ARG A 16 16.63 3.06 -46.32
N VAL A 17 15.88 2.26 -47.08
CA VAL A 17 16.32 1.45 -48.23
C VAL A 17 17.10 0.15 -48.00
N GLY A 18 16.53 -0.92 -48.57
CA GLY A 18 17.22 -2.14 -48.96
C GLY A 18 16.23 -3.07 -49.65
N HIS A 19 16.29 -3.12 -50.97
CA HIS A 19 15.35 -3.71 -51.91
C HIS A 19 15.73 -5.18 -52.26
N ASP A 20 14.75 -5.91 -52.81
CA ASP A 20 14.86 -6.99 -53.81
C ASP A 20 14.96 -8.49 -53.41
N HIS A 21 13.93 -9.22 -53.89
CA HIS A 21 13.96 -10.49 -54.66
C HIS A 21 14.52 -11.79 -54.03
N LEU A 22 14.11 -13.02 -54.36
CA LEU A 22 13.01 -13.67 -55.12
C LEU A 22 13.30 -15.19 -55.04
N LEU A 23 12.29 -16.00 -54.70
CA LEU A 23 12.07 -17.45 -54.93
C LEU A 23 13.12 -18.55 -54.62
N ASP A 24 12.52 -19.64 -54.10
CA ASP A 24 12.77 -21.07 -54.32
C ASP A 24 14.02 -21.77 -53.76
N GLY A 25 13.76 -22.84 -53.00
CA GLY A 25 14.81 -23.78 -52.59
C GLY A 25 14.43 -24.75 -51.46
N ALA A 26 13.91 -25.91 -51.85
CA ALA A 26 14.21 -27.24 -51.27
C ALA A 26 13.88 -27.55 -49.78
N ARG A 27 12.86 -28.41 -49.61
CA ARG A 27 12.64 -29.50 -48.62
C ARG A 27 13.35 -29.43 -47.25
N PRO A 28 12.59 -29.56 -46.13
CA PRO A 28 13.13 -30.08 -44.89
C PRO A 28 12.83 -31.58 -44.77
N SER A 29 13.86 -32.41 -44.76
CA SER A 29 13.81 -33.72 -44.15
C SER A 29 15.21 -34.00 -43.64
N THR A 30 15.42 -33.89 -42.34
CA THR A 30 15.71 -35.03 -41.46
C THR A 30 15.92 -34.45 -40.04
N GLU A 31 15.13 -35.01 -39.13
CA GLU A 31 15.31 -35.14 -37.67
C GLU A 31 16.41 -34.33 -36.98
N LEU A 32 16.06 -33.66 -35.89
CA LEU A 32 16.86 -33.70 -34.67
C LEU A 32 16.03 -33.29 -33.45
N ALA A 33 15.92 -34.24 -32.53
CA ALA A 33 15.85 -34.07 -31.08
C ALA A 33 14.70 -33.21 -30.50
N GLY A 34 13.66 -33.91 -30.05
CA GLY A 34 13.11 -33.77 -28.70
C GLY A 34 13.03 -32.37 -28.11
N PHE A 35 12.05 -31.58 -28.53
CA PHE A 35 11.48 -30.55 -27.68
C PHE A 35 10.20 -31.12 -27.07
N LEU A 36 10.30 -31.62 -25.84
CA LEU A 36 9.14 -31.80 -24.97
C LEU A 36 8.47 -30.42 -24.82
N VAL A 37 7.45 -30.15 -25.63
CA VAL A 37 6.56 -29.02 -25.38
C VAL A 37 5.87 -29.33 -24.06
N PRO A 38 6.06 -28.54 -22.99
CA PRO A 38 5.26 -28.71 -21.79
C PRO A 38 3.81 -28.42 -22.20
N GLN A 39 2.96 -29.44 -22.16
CA GLN A 39 1.51 -29.26 -22.21
C GLN A 39 1.16 -28.19 -21.16
N PRO A 40 0.45 -27.10 -21.51
CA PRO A 40 -0.01 -26.18 -20.50
C PRO A 40 -0.96 -26.97 -19.59
N LEU A 41 -0.54 -27.17 -18.33
CA LEU A 41 -1.41 -27.72 -17.31
C LEU A 41 -2.72 -26.91 -17.33
N PRO A 42 -3.90 -27.55 -17.22
CA PRO A 42 -5.15 -26.82 -17.14
C PRO A 42 -4.98 -25.81 -16.02
N ILE A 43 -5.15 -24.52 -16.35
CA ILE A 43 -5.11 -23.44 -15.38
C ILE A 43 -6.19 -23.78 -14.36
N THR A 44 -5.82 -24.45 -13.27
CA THR A 44 -6.61 -24.42 -12.06
C THR A 44 -6.71 -22.94 -11.79
N ARG A 45 -7.91 -22.38 -11.94
CA ARG A 45 -8.23 -21.05 -11.44
C ARG A 45 -7.96 -21.08 -9.95
N THR A 46 -6.71 -20.88 -9.58
CA THR A 46 -6.35 -20.38 -8.27
C THR A 46 -6.91 -18.98 -8.33
N THR A 47 -8.15 -18.82 -7.85
CA THR A 47 -8.57 -17.53 -7.34
C THR A 47 -7.61 -17.26 -6.19
N ALA A 48 -6.45 -16.68 -6.53
CA ALA A 48 -5.70 -15.89 -5.59
C ALA A 48 -6.67 -14.78 -5.21
N ARG A 49 -7.52 -15.07 -4.23
CA ARG A 49 -8.07 -14.00 -3.41
C ARG A 49 -6.80 -13.35 -2.89
N CYS A 50 -6.49 -12.19 -3.44
CA CYS A 50 -5.66 -11.23 -2.75
C CYS A 50 -6.42 -10.93 -1.45
N THR A 51 -6.30 -11.80 -0.46
CA THR A 51 -6.38 -11.42 0.94
C THR A 51 -5.25 -10.42 1.09
N ARG A 52 -5.53 -9.14 0.80
CA ARG A 52 -4.80 -8.07 1.48
C ARG A 52 -4.86 -8.48 2.95
N PRO A 53 -3.74 -8.83 3.58
CA PRO A 53 -3.80 -9.10 5.00
C PRO A 53 -4.27 -7.80 5.63
N TYR A 54 -5.28 -7.91 6.49
CA TYR A 54 -5.86 -6.83 7.28
C TYR A 54 -4.77 -6.30 8.24
N GLN A 55 -3.81 -5.57 7.68
CA GLN A 55 -2.59 -5.04 8.31
C GLN A 55 -2.78 -3.61 8.80
N GLU A 56 -3.88 -2.97 8.43
CA GLU A 56 -4.18 -1.58 8.79
C GLU A 56 -4.19 -1.34 10.30
N PRO A 57 -4.84 -2.18 11.13
CA PRO A 57 -4.85 -1.95 12.58
C PRO A 57 -3.46 -2.07 13.22
N GLN A 58 -2.62 -2.99 12.75
CA GLN A 58 -1.26 -3.15 13.29
C GLN A 58 -0.37 -1.94 12.95
N ARG A 59 -0.49 -1.43 11.72
CA ARG A 59 0.20 -0.20 11.30
C ARG A 59 -0.23 1.01 12.13
N ILE A 60 -1.52 1.13 12.43
CA ILE A 60 -2.04 2.19 13.31
C ILE A 60 -1.42 2.11 14.71
N ARG A 61 -1.28 0.92 15.29
CA ARG A 61 -0.66 0.76 16.61
C ARG A 61 0.80 1.21 16.61
N LEU A 62 1.56 0.85 15.58
CA LEU A 62 2.95 1.26 15.45
C LEU A 62 3.06 2.79 15.36
N LEU A 63 2.29 3.42 14.47
CA LEU A 63 2.27 4.88 14.30
C LEU A 63 1.90 5.62 15.60
N VAL A 64 0.90 5.12 16.34
CA VAL A 64 0.50 5.72 17.62
C VAL A 64 1.63 5.62 18.65
N ARG A 65 2.36 4.50 18.69
CA ARG A 65 3.49 4.31 19.61
C ARG A 65 4.68 5.19 19.26
N GLU A 66 5.00 5.34 17.97
CA GLU A 66 6.02 6.26 17.49
C GLU A 66 5.69 7.69 17.92
N GLN A 67 4.46 8.14 17.70
CA GLN A 67 4.00 9.46 18.15
C GLN A 67 4.05 9.62 19.67
N ALA A 68 3.72 8.57 20.43
CA ALA A 68 3.82 8.61 21.89
C ALA A 68 5.28 8.72 22.35
N ALA A 69 6.21 8.02 21.70
CA ALA A 69 7.63 8.13 21.98
C ALA A 69 8.18 9.53 21.68
N GLU A 70 7.74 10.15 20.57
CA GLU A 70 8.09 11.54 20.23
C GLU A 70 7.60 12.52 21.30
N ILE A 71 6.37 12.35 21.79
CA ILE A 71 5.80 13.18 22.87
C ILE A 71 6.63 13.04 24.14
N VAL A 72 7.00 11.82 24.52
CA VAL A 72 7.82 11.57 25.72
C VAL A 72 9.20 12.19 25.56
N ALA A 73 9.83 12.07 24.38
CA ALA A 73 11.14 12.65 24.13
C ALA A 73 11.11 14.19 24.17
N ALA A 74 10.03 14.81 23.69
CA ALA A 74 9.91 16.27 23.60
C ALA A 74 9.42 16.93 24.91
N MET A 75 8.49 16.29 25.62
CA MET A 75 7.73 16.92 26.73
C MET A 75 7.67 16.08 28.00
N GLY A 76 8.18 14.84 27.97
CA GLY A 76 8.20 13.94 29.11
C GLY A 76 6.90 13.14 29.33
N PRO A 77 6.91 12.22 30.31
CA PRO A 77 5.82 11.28 30.54
C PRO A 77 4.53 11.95 31.05
N ALA A 78 4.62 13.01 31.85
CA ALA A 78 3.45 13.73 32.36
C ALA A 78 2.63 14.39 31.22
N ALA A 79 3.31 14.91 30.19
CA ALA A 79 2.64 15.44 29.01
C ALA A 79 1.96 14.33 28.20
N LEU A 80 2.59 13.15 28.11
CA LEU A 80 2.01 12.00 27.43
C LEU A 80 0.67 11.57 28.08
N GLU A 81 0.56 11.59 29.41
CA GLU A 81 -0.68 11.22 30.11
C GLU A 81 -1.87 12.06 29.63
N ILE A 82 -1.71 13.39 29.64
CA ILE A 82 -2.76 14.35 29.25
C ILE A 82 -3.10 14.21 27.76
N ILE A 83 -2.08 14.14 26.90
CA ILE A 83 -2.26 14.09 25.44
C ILE A 83 -2.87 12.76 25.01
N ALA A 84 -2.48 11.65 25.64
CA ALA A 84 -3.00 10.34 25.31
C ALA A 84 -4.51 10.24 25.60
N ASP A 85 -4.97 10.74 26.76
CA ASP A 85 -6.40 10.75 27.08
C ASP A 85 -7.19 11.64 26.11
N PHE A 86 -6.69 12.85 25.82
CA PHE A 86 -7.32 13.75 24.85
C PHE A 86 -7.43 13.12 23.46
N ARG A 87 -6.35 12.50 22.97
CA ARG A 87 -6.34 11.85 21.65
C ARG A 87 -7.26 10.64 21.61
N ALA A 88 -7.34 9.85 22.69
CA ALA A 88 -8.28 8.74 22.79
C ALA A 88 -9.72 9.22 22.59
N ARG A 89 -10.13 10.26 23.34
CA ARG A 89 -11.48 10.84 23.23
C ARG A 89 -11.75 11.44 21.86
N ARG A 90 -10.79 12.19 21.30
CA ARG A 90 -10.92 12.78 19.96
C ARG A 90 -11.19 11.72 18.89
N TRP A 91 -10.44 10.61 18.91
CA TRP A 91 -10.62 9.55 17.93
C TRP A 91 -11.87 8.71 18.17
N ALA A 92 -12.32 8.57 19.41
CA ALA A 92 -13.62 7.97 19.72
C ALA A 92 -14.76 8.79 19.11
N PHE A 93 -14.73 10.12 19.29
CA PHE A 93 -15.69 11.03 18.67
C PHE A 93 -15.70 10.92 17.14
N THR A 94 -14.52 10.87 16.50
CA THR A 94 -14.42 10.66 15.05
C THR A 94 -14.97 9.30 14.59
N ALA A 95 -14.88 8.26 15.42
CA ALA A 95 -15.43 6.95 15.10
C ALA A 95 -16.97 6.90 15.19
N ASP A 96 -17.59 7.79 15.95
CA ASP A 96 -19.04 7.82 16.12
C ASP A 96 -19.76 8.58 14.99
N ASP A 97 -19.01 9.36 14.20
CA ASP A 97 -19.51 10.17 13.07
C ASP A 97 -19.98 9.31 11.87
N GLY A 98 -19.45 8.09 11.72
CA GLY A 98 -20.05 7.01 10.92
C GLY A 98 -20.12 7.20 9.39
N GLU A 99 -19.58 8.29 8.83
CA GLU A 99 -19.68 8.58 7.39
C GLU A 99 -18.89 7.61 6.49
N ASP A 100 -17.78 7.04 6.98
CA ASP A 100 -16.95 6.06 6.27
C ASP A 100 -16.63 4.86 7.19
N PRO A 101 -17.01 3.61 6.81
CA PRO A 101 -16.75 2.43 7.63
C PRO A 101 -15.24 2.14 7.81
N ILE A 102 -14.40 2.44 6.81
CA ILE A 102 -12.95 2.22 6.91
C ILE A 102 -12.34 3.29 7.83
N GLY A 103 -12.68 4.56 7.59
CA GLY A 103 -12.29 5.67 8.47
C GLY A 103 -12.73 5.46 9.92
N THR A 104 -13.94 4.96 10.14
CA THR A 104 -14.49 4.62 11.46
C THR A 104 -13.67 3.54 12.15
N GLU A 105 -13.36 2.45 11.46
CA GLU A 105 -12.56 1.36 12.03
C GLU A 105 -11.14 1.81 12.39
N LEU A 106 -10.51 2.62 11.54
CA LEU A 106 -9.20 3.22 11.82
C LEU A 106 -9.26 4.19 13.00
N ALA A 107 -10.31 5.00 13.11
CA ALA A 107 -10.53 5.89 14.24
C ALA A 107 -10.70 5.11 15.55
N ARG A 108 -11.48 4.02 15.56
CA ARG A 108 -11.60 3.12 16.72
C ARG A 108 -10.26 2.51 17.11
N ALA A 109 -9.47 2.06 16.13
CA ALA A 109 -8.15 1.49 16.40
C ALA A 109 -7.20 2.51 17.04
N ARG A 110 -7.23 3.77 16.57
CA ARG A 110 -6.47 4.88 17.18
C ARG A 110 -6.95 5.18 18.60
N ALA A 111 -8.25 5.31 18.80
CA ALA A 111 -8.84 5.57 20.12
C ALA A 111 -8.41 4.52 21.14
N ALA A 112 -8.50 3.24 20.75
CA ALA A 112 -8.14 2.11 21.62
C ALA A 112 -6.64 2.03 21.94
N GLU A 113 -5.74 2.39 21.01
CA GLU A 113 -4.30 2.42 21.33
C GLU A 113 -3.95 3.61 22.22
N TRP A 114 -4.47 4.81 21.96
CA TRP A 114 -4.24 5.97 22.81
C TRP A 114 -4.77 5.77 24.22
N HIS A 115 -5.95 5.14 24.37
CA HIS A 115 -6.49 4.81 25.68
C HIS A 115 -5.58 3.84 26.44
N ARG A 116 -5.08 2.78 25.78
CA ARG A 116 -4.14 1.83 26.41
C ARG A 116 -2.86 2.53 26.88
N ILE A 117 -2.33 3.47 26.11
CA ILE A 117 -1.18 4.28 26.51
C ILE A 117 -1.50 5.13 27.73
N ALA A 118 -2.63 5.85 27.72
CA ALA A 118 -3.06 6.69 28.85
C ALA A 118 -3.18 5.88 30.14
N THR A 119 -3.85 4.72 30.09
CA THR A 119 -3.98 3.82 31.25
C THR A 119 -2.63 3.31 31.75
N SER A 120 -1.72 2.96 30.83
CA SER A 120 -0.40 2.43 31.19
C SER A 120 0.45 3.49 31.87
N VAL A 121 0.46 4.73 31.35
CA VAL A 121 1.20 5.85 31.94
C VAL A 121 0.62 6.20 33.32
N SER A 122 -0.70 6.33 33.43
CA SER A 122 -1.35 6.66 34.70
C SER A 122 -1.08 5.60 35.79
N THR A 123 -1.08 4.31 35.40
CA THR A 123 -0.69 3.21 36.30
C THR A 123 0.76 3.34 36.77
N LEU A 124 1.68 3.68 35.88
CA LEU A 124 3.10 3.85 36.21
C LEU A 124 3.37 5.08 37.08
N MET A 125 2.57 6.13 36.99
CA MET A 125 2.75 7.35 37.80
C MET A 125 2.12 7.25 39.19
N THR A 126 1.27 6.24 39.43
CA THR A 126 0.59 6.03 40.73
C THR A 126 1.37 5.09 41.67
N LEU A 127 2.39 4.38 41.15
CA LEU A 127 3.28 3.48 41.90
C LEU A 127 4.49 4.21 42.47
#